data_AF-A0A7G2IPZ5-F1
#
_entry.id   AF-A0A7G2IPZ5-F1
#
_cell.length_a   1.000
_cell.length_b   1.000
_cell.length_c   1.000
_cell.angle_alpha   90.00
_cell.angle_beta   90.00
_cell.angle_gamma   90.00
#
_symmetry.space_group_name_H-M   'P 1'
#
loop_
_entity.id
_entity.type
_entity.pdbx_description
1 polymer ?
#
loop_
_entity_poly.entity_id
_entity_poly.type
_entity_poly.pdbx_seq_one_letter_code
_entity_poly.pdbx_strand_id
1 'polypeptide(L)' 'MMTLPAINTDASKHEKEQISRTVQEMFEEADMWLVSD' A
#
# COMPACT_ATOMS: atom_id res chain seq x y z
N MET A 1 15.75 1.42 2.77
CA MET A 1 14.61 0.71 2.16
C MET A 1 13.53 0.61 3.21
N MET A 2 12.33 1.15 2.96
CA MET A 2 11.19 0.87 3.84
C MET A 2 10.78 -0.59 3.65
N THR A 3 10.71 -1.36 4.73
CA THR A 3 10.12 -2.70 4.71
C THR A 3 8.61 -2.55 4.81
N LEU A 4 7.89 -2.83 3.73
CA LEU A 4 6.42 -2.87 3.77
C LEU A 4 5.97 -4.02 4.69
N PRO A 5 5.12 -3.75 5.70
CA PRO A 5 4.50 -4.80 6.50
C PRO A 5 3.78 -5.80 5.59
N ALA A 6 3.82 -7.08 5.93
CA ALA A 6 3.15 -8.10 5.14
C ALA A 6 1.63 -7.84 5.10
N ILE A 7 1.05 -7.78 3.90
CA ILE A 7 -0.39 -7.68 3.71
C ILE A 7 -0.99 -9.07 3.94
N ASN A 8 -1.83 -9.18 4.98
CA ASN A 8 -2.50 -10.44 5.31
C ASN A 8 -3.69 -10.68 4.37
N THR A 9 -3.39 -11.21 3.19
CA THR A 9 -4.37 -11.56 2.15
C THR A 9 -4.11 -12.95 1.57
N ASP A 10 -5.16 -13.61 1.11
CA ASP A 10 -5.15 -14.87 0.36
C ASP A 10 -4.85 -14.69 -1.14
N ALA A 11 -4.64 -13.46 -1.59
CA ALA A 11 -4.26 -13.15 -2.97
C ALA A 11 -2.95 -13.84 -3.39
N SER A 12 -2.86 -14.14 -4.69
CA SER A 12 -1.66 -14.73 -5.29
C SER A 12 -0.44 -13.82 -5.14
N LYS A 13 0.75 -14.38 -5.36
CA LYS A 13 2.01 -13.63 -5.23
C LYS A 13 2.03 -12.38 -6.13
N HIS A 14 1.50 -12.52 -7.34
CA HIS A 14 1.41 -11.42 -8.31
C HIS A 14 0.43 -10.33 -7.87
N GLU A 15 -0.76 -10.73 -7.39
CA GLU A 15 -1.76 -9.79 -6.87
C GLU A 15 -1.24 -9.07 -5.62
N LYS A 16 -0.51 -9.77 -4.74
CA LYS A 16 0.15 -9.17 -3.58
C LYS A 16 1.15 -8.08 -3.95
N GLU A 17 1.95 -8.28 -5.00
CA GLU A 17 2.86 -7.24 -5.49
C GLU A 17 2.10 -6.01 -6.00
N GLN A 18 1.01 -6.22 -6.75
CA GLN A 18 0.17 -5.11 -7.23
C GLN A 18 -0.46 -4.33 -6.07
N ILE A 19 -1.06 -5.04 -5.11
CA ILE A 19 -1.66 -4.42 -3.91
C ILE A 19 -0.59 -3.67 -3.11
N SER A 20 0.59 -4.28 -2.92
CA SER A 20 1.68 -3.64 -2.17
C SER A 20 2.13 -2.34 -2.84
N ARG A 21 2.23 -2.32 -4.18
CA ARG A 21 2.56 -1.12 -4.94
C ARG A 21 1.48 -0.05 -4.80
N THR A 22 0.21 -0.40 -4.99
CA THR A 22 -0.89 0.55 -4.88
C THR A 22 -1.02 1.13 -3.49
N VAL A 23 -0.89 0.33 -2.44
CA VAL A 23 -0.89 0.82 -1.05
C VAL A 23 0.26 1.79 -0.83
N GLN A 24 1.45 1.48 -1.34
CA GLN A 24 2.59 2.39 -1.24
C GLN A 24 2.34 3.73 -1.95
N GLU A 25 1.82 3.71 -3.18
CA GLU A 25 1.45 4.91 -3.93
C GLU A 25 0.42 5.76 -3.18
N MET A 26 -0.61 5.14 -2.59
CA MET A 26 -1.58 5.87 -1.76
C MET A 26 -0.91 6.54 -0.57
N PHE A 27 -0.04 5.84 0.17
CA PHE A 27 0.68 6.43 1.30
C PHE A 27 1.63 7.56 0.90
N GLU A 28 2.27 7.47 -0.27
CA GLU A 28 3.12 8.53 -0.80
C GLU A 28 2.31 9.80 -1.16
N GLU A 29 1.06 9.63 -1.59
CA GLU A 29 0.14 10.73 -1.91
C GLU A 29 -0.78 11.13 -0.75
N ALA A 30 -0.48 10.71 0.49
CA ALA A 30 -1.35 10.90 1.66
C ALA A 30 -1.84 12.33 1.86
N ASP A 31 -0.98 13.32 1.62
CA ASP A 31 -1.32 14.73 1.79
C ASP A 31 -2.43 15.22 0.83
N MET A 32 -2.67 14.53 -0.29
CA MET A 32 -3.69 14.89 -1.27
C MET A 32 -5.09 14.40 -0.91
N TRP A 33 -5.19 13.34 -0.10
CA TRP A 33 -6.46 12.67 0.19
C TRP A 33 -6.78 12.53 1.69
N LEU A 34 -5.79 12.61 2.57
CA LEU A 34 -5.98 12.54 4.01
C LEU A 34 -6.33 13.92 4.55
N VAL A 35 -7.60 14.12 4.90
CA VAL A 35 -8.05 15.34 5.58
C VAL A 35 -7.82 15.17 7.08
N SER A 36 -7.12 16.11 7.69
CA SER A 36 -7.02 16.21 9.15
C SER A 36 -8.19 17.03 9.68
N ASP A 37 -8.84 16.56 10.75
CA ASP A 37 -9.84 17.32 11.52
C ASP A 37 -9.18 18.45 12.35
#